data_AF-A0A2T2NIX6-F1
#
_entry.id   AF-A0A2T2NIX6-F1
#
_cell.length_a   1.000
_cell.length_b   1.000
_cell.length_c   1.000
_cell.angle_alpha   90.00
_cell.angle_beta   90.00
_cell.angle_gamma   90.00
#
_symmetry.space_group_name_H-M   'P 1'
#
loop_
_entity.id
_entity.type
_entity.pdbx_description
1 polymer ?
#
loop_
_entity_poly.entity_id
_entity_poly.type
_entity_poly.pdbx_seq_one_letter_code
_entity_poly.pdbx_strand_id
1 'polypeptide(L)'
;MNSDNLSDYMSPEGVETLKSLEGFSSVPYADGKNGQSEGYGVRKDLHPELATKTGEFLTKEEATKQMGKAIVKIAKLFIAKIGRTVWDAMNQGQRDATLMCAYNMGAQGAFDSFGRCLIERDWEGAEKRIRISRTTGHHNGKVVDLSRRRQQEADLFRKATLEQ
;
A
#
# COMPACT_ATOMS: atom_id res chain seq x y z
N MET A 1 -12.43 -8.36 16.90
CA MET A 1 -11.40 -7.44 17.42
C MET A 1 -10.78 -6.70 16.25
N ASN A 2 -10.73 -5.37 16.32
CA ASN A 2 -9.98 -4.55 15.36
C ASN A 2 -8.54 -4.47 15.88
N SER A 3 -7.60 -5.10 15.18
CA SER A 3 -6.20 -5.01 15.55
C SER A 3 -5.60 -3.68 15.10
N ASP A 4 -4.67 -3.17 15.88
CA ASP A 4 -3.81 -2.05 15.52
C ASP A 4 -2.39 -2.50 15.14
N ASN A 5 -2.13 -3.81 15.18
CA ASN A 5 -0.83 -4.38 14.87
C ASN A 5 -0.69 -4.59 13.36
N LEU A 6 0.39 -4.04 12.78
CA LEU A 6 0.72 -4.20 11.35
C LEU A 6 0.86 -5.67 10.94
N SER A 7 1.44 -6.51 11.82
CA SER A 7 1.65 -7.94 11.61
C SER A 7 0.38 -8.73 11.34
N ASP A 8 -0.78 -8.21 11.71
CA ASP A 8 -2.06 -8.89 11.52
C ASP A 8 -2.62 -8.66 10.10
N TYR A 9 -2.03 -7.73 9.36
CA TYR A 9 -2.48 -7.32 8.02
C TYR A 9 -1.43 -7.57 6.95
N MET A 10 -0.16 -7.30 7.23
CA MET A 10 0.95 -7.43 6.27
C MET A 10 2.08 -8.28 6.83
N SER A 11 2.62 -9.17 6.01
CA SER A 11 3.77 -10.01 6.38
C SER A 11 5.06 -9.21 6.56
N PRO A 12 6.05 -9.71 7.32
CA PRO A 12 7.38 -9.10 7.37
C PRO A 12 8.00 -8.92 5.97
N GLU A 13 7.84 -9.90 5.08
CA GLU A 13 8.33 -9.85 3.71
C GLU A 13 7.63 -8.76 2.89
N GLY A 14 6.31 -8.60 3.06
CA GLY A 14 5.52 -7.54 2.44
C GLY A 14 5.96 -6.15 2.92
N VAL A 15 6.24 -6.01 4.21
CA VAL A 15 6.75 -4.77 4.81
C VAL A 15 8.11 -4.39 4.22
N GLU A 16 9.06 -5.33 4.14
CA GLU A 16 10.39 -5.06 3.57
C GLU A 16 10.33 -4.79 2.07
N THR A 17 9.47 -5.50 1.33
CA THR A 17 9.25 -5.24 -0.09
C THR A 17 8.70 -3.83 -0.30
N LEU A 18 7.71 -3.41 0.49
CA LEU A 18 7.15 -2.06 0.40
C LEU A 18 8.21 -0.99 0.73
N LYS A 19 9.00 -1.17 1.79
CA LYS A 19 10.12 -0.26 2.12
C LYS A 19 11.11 -0.12 0.97
N SER A 20 11.43 -1.22 0.29
CA SER A 20 12.33 -1.19 -0.87
C SER A 20 11.73 -0.46 -2.07
N LEU A 21 10.41 -0.53 -2.26
CA LEU A 21 9.71 0.15 -3.35
C LEU A 21 9.56 1.65 -3.11
N GLU A 22 9.26 2.05 -1.87
CA GLU A 22 9.07 3.46 -1.51
C GLU A 22 10.40 4.21 -1.31
N GLY A 23 11.41 3.51 -0.78
CA GLY A 23 12.64 4.14 -0.32
C GLY A 23 12.44 4.96 0.95
N PHE A 24 13.53 5.29 1.64
CA PHE A 24 13.50 6.06 2.88
C PHE A 24 13.94 7.51 2.65
N SER A 25 13.15 8.46 3.13
CA SER A 25 13.53 9.87 3.25
C SER A 25 13.40 10.34 4.69
N SER A 26 14.50 10.80 5.29
CA SER A 26 14.49 11.36 6.66
C SER A 26 13.86 12.74 6.75
N VAL A 27 13.56 13.37 5.60
CA VAL A 27 12.94 14.70 5.49
C VAL A 27 11.74 14.67 4.54
N PRO A 28 10.77 15.59 4.67
CA PRO A 28 9.68 15.72 3.72
C PRO A 28 10.17 16.02 2.29
N TYR A 29 9.57 15.38 1.30
CA TYR A 29 9.82 15.59 -0.13
C TYR A 29 8.50 15.76 -0.89
N ALA A 30 8.56 16.38 -2.07
CA ALA A 30 7.38 16.64 -2.90
C ALA A 30 6.97 15.38 -3.68
N ASP A 31 5.72 14.93 -3.51
CA ASP A 31 5.15 13.73 -4.17
C ASP A 31 4.10 14.06 -5.25
N GLY A 32 4.01 15.34 -5.64
CA GLY A 32 3.06 15.83 -6.63
C GLY A 32 2.95 17.36 -6.59
N LYS A 33 1.85 17.90 -7.12
CA LYS A 33 1.68 19.36 -7.27
C LYS A 33 1.53 20.10 -5.93
N ASN A 34 0.91 19.47 -4.93
CA ASN A 34 0.61 20.07 -3.61
C ASN A 34 0.87 19.12 -2.42
N GLY A 35 1.40 17.92 -2.65
CA GLY A 35 1.58 16.91 -1.61
C GLY A 35 3.02 16.84 -1.10
N GLN A 36 3.17 16.45 0.16
CA GLN A 36 4.45 16.12 0.76
C GLN A 36 4.37 14.72 1.37
N SER A 37 5.42 13.94 1.13
CA SER A 37 5.64 12.64 1.74
C SER A 37 6.92 12.64 2.56
N GLU A 38 7.04 11.76 3.54
CA GLU A 38 8.24 11.54 4.34
C GLU A 38 8.38 10.05 4.71
N GLY A 39 9.55 9.66 5.23
CA GLY A 39 9.80 8.29 5.63
C GLY A 39 9.74 7.34 4.45
N TYR A 40 8.88 6.32 4.54
CA TYR A 40 8.60 5.38 3.46
C TYR A 40 7.36 5.79 2.66
N GLY A 41 7.26 7.05 2.24
CA GLY A 41 6.16 7.55 1.39
C GLY A 41 4.85 7.85 2.13
N VAL A 42 4.90 8.18 3.43
CA VAL A 42 3.69 8.55 4.17
C VAL A 42 3.27 9.97 3.78
N ARG A 43 2.10 10.07 3.13
CA ARG A 43 1.52 11.34 2.66
C ARG A 43 1.00 12.18 3.82
N LYS A 44 1.58 13.36 4.02
CA LYS A 44 1.25 14.28 5.13
C LYS A 44 -0.17 14.86 5.04
N ASP A 45 -0.74 14.97 3.85
CA ASP A 45 -2.12 15.47 3.67
C ASP A 45 -3.17 14.40 4.01
N LEU A 46 -2.84 13.12 3.82
CA LEU A 46 -3.72 12.00 4.20
C LEU A 46 -3.53 11.56 5.65
N HIS A 47 -2.34 11.80 6.20
CA HIS A 47 -1.93 11.40 7.53
C HIS A 47 -1.25 12.55 8.28
N PRO A 48 -1.91 13.71 8.47
CA PRO A 48 -1.31 14.86 9.14
C PRO A 48 -0.89 14.53 10.57
N GLU A 49 -1.56 13.59 11.23
CA GLU A 49 -1.22 13.12 12.58
C GLU A 49 0.04 12.26 12.64
N LEU A 50 0.54 11.77 11.50
CA LEU A 50 1.77 10.98 11.42
C LEU A 50 2.98 11.83 11.08
N ALA A 51 2.78 13.03 10.51
CA ALA A 51 3.85 13.89 10.05
C ALA A 51 4.82 14.33 11.17
N THR A 52 6.12 14.36 10.86
CA THR A 52 7.12 15.02 11.70
C THR A 52 6.88 16.53 11.73
N LYS A 53 7.30 17.14 12.83
CA LYS A 53 7.31 18.59 12.97
C LYS A 53 8.39 19.18 12.06
N THR A 54 8.13 20.39 11.57
CA THR A 54 9.07 21.13 10.73
C THR A 54 10.43 21.24 11.43
N GLY A 55 11.50 20.81 10.75
CA GLY A 55 12.88 20.88 11.26
C GLY A 55 13.37 19.61 11.97
N GLU A 56 12.50 18.61 12.18
CA GLU A 56 12.91 17.31 12.74
C GLU A 56 13.26 16.31 11.62
N PHE A 57 14.24 15.45 11.90
CA PHE A 57 14.60 14.32 11.05
C PHE A 57 13.87 13.06 11.51
N LEU A 58 13.27 12.36 10.57
CA LEU A 58 12.62 11.09 10.83
C LEU A 58 13.67 9.96 10.81
N THR A 59 13.66 9.07 11.81
CA THR A 59 14.48 7.84 11.79
C THR A 59 13.79 6.74 10.98
N LYS A 60 14.54 5.72 10.53
CA LYS A 60 13.95 4.55 9.84
C LYS A 60 12.92 3.81 10.70
N GLU A 61 13.13 3.76 12.01
CA GLU A 61 12.22 3.09 12.94
C GLU A 61 10.91 3.86 13.07
N GLU A 62 10.97 5.19 13.23
CA GLU A 62 9.77 6.03 13.24
C GLU A 62 9.04 6.01 11.90
N ALA A 63 9.77 6.06 10.78
CA ALA A 63 9.19 5.90 9.44
C ALA A 63 8.48 4.56 9.28
N THR A 64 9.06 3.47 9.81
CA THR A 64 8.41 2.15 9.80
C THR A 64 7.13 2.16 10.64
N LYS A 65 7.13 2.82 11.81
CA LYS A 65 5.93 2.96 12.65
C LYS A 65 4.84 3.78 11.96
N GLN A 66 5.18 4.90 11.32
CA GLN A 66 4.24 5.72 10.55
C GLN A 66 3.64 4.92 9.38
N MET A 67 4.49 4.26 8.58
CA MET A 67 4.07 3.41 7.47
C MET A 67 3.12 2.30 7.95
N GLY A 68 3.45 1.64 9.06
CA GLY A 68 2.58 0.61 9.65
C GLY A 68 1.20 1.14 10.03
N LYS A 69 1.11 2.32 10.65
CA LYS A 69 -0.17 2.96 10.98
C LYS A 69 -0.99 3.28 9.73
N ALA A 70 -0.34 3.78 8.67
CA ALA A 70 -1.02 4.05 7.39
C ALA A 70 -1.56 2.75 6.76
N ILE A 71 -0.78 1.67 6.74
CA ILE A 71 -1.20 0.36 6.23
C ILE A 71 -2.39 -0.20 7.02
N VAL A 72 -2.36 -0.13 8.35
CA VAL A 72 -3.48 -0.58 9.20
C VAL A 72 -4.77 0.19 8.86
N LYS A 73 -4.68 1.51 8.62
CA LYS A 73 -5.84 2.30 8.18
C LYS A 73 -6.37 1.83 6.81
N ILE A 74 -5.48 1.59 5.85
CA ILE A 74 -5.84 1.08 4.53
C ILE A 74 -6.53 -0.29 4.65
N ALA A 75 -5.96 -1.21 5.45
CA ALA A 75 -6.52 -2.54 5.66
C ALA A 75 -7.94 -2.48 6.26
N LYS A 76 -8.15 -1.64 7.28
CA LYS A 76 -9.47 -1.42 7.88
C LYS A 76 -10.48 -0.88 6.87
N LEU A 77 -10.07 0.05 6.00
CA LEU A 77 -10.93 0.57 4.93
C LEU A 77 -11.32 -0.53 3.94
N PHE A 78 -10.38 -1.38 3.54
CA PHE A 78 -10.66 -2.52 2.67
C PHE A 78 -11.62 -3.50 3.33
N ILE A 79 -11.36 -3.93 4.58
CA ILE A 79 -12.24 -4.84 5.33
C ILE A 79 -13.65 -4.26 5.44
N ALA A 80 -13.79 -2.97 5.70
CA ALA A 80 -15.10 -2.31 5.78
C ALA A 80 -15.86 -2.34 4.44
N LYS A 81 -15.14 -2.23 3.31
CA LYS A 81 -15.74 -2.18 1.98
C LYS A 81 -16.01 -3.57 1.36
N ILE A 82 -15.10 -4.53 1.55
CA ILE A 82 -15.22 -5.88 0.96
C ILE A 82 -15.86 -6.90 1.91
N GLY A 83 -15.91 -6.58 3.21
CA GLY A 83 -16.39 -7.47 4.26
C GLY A 83 -15.29 -8.38 4.82
N ARG A 84 -15.39 -8.65 6.12
CA ARG A 84 -14.42 -9.48 6.86
C ARG A 84 -14.27 -10.89 6.27
N THR A 85 -15.38 -11.51 5.85
CA THR A 85 -15.37 -12.85 5.24
C THR A 85 -14.56 -12.92 3.95
N VAL A 86 -14.57 -11.86 3.14
CA VAL A 86 -13.76 -11.79 1.91
C VAL A 86 -12.29 -11.55 2.27
N TRP A 87 -12.01 -10.63 3.19
CA TRP A 87 -10.66 -10.38 3.66
C TRP A 87 -9.98 -11.62 4.24
N ASP A 88 -10.70 -12.36 5.08
CA ASP A 88 -10.18 -13.55 5.73
C ASP A 88 -9.96 -14.72 4.75
N ALA A 89 -10.69 -14.73 3.62
CA ALA A 89 -10.49 -15.70 2.54
C ALA A 89 -9.25 -15.40 1.68
N MET A 90 -8.74 -14.17 1.71
CA MET A 90 -7.48 -13.84 1.05
C MET A 90 -6.32 -14.45 1.83
N ASN A 91 -5.37 -15.06 1.12
CA ASN A 91 -4.10 -15.46 1.72
C ASN A 91 -3.20 -14.24 1.97
N GLN A 92 -2.04 -14.47 2.58
CA GLN A 92 -1.15 -13.39 2.97
C GLN A 92 -0.57 -12.62 1.76
N GLY A 93 -0.15 -13.30 0.68
CA GLY A 93 0.40 -12.62 -0.50
C GLY A 93 -0.63 -11.74 -1.22
N GLN A 94 -1.89 -12.16 -1.25
CA GLN A 94 -2.98 -11.33 -1.78
C GLN A 94 -3.24 -10.09 -0.91
N ARG A 95 -3.18 -10.23 0.43
CA ARG A 95 -3.30 -9.09 1.35
C ARG A 95 -2.13 -8.13 1.19
N ASP A 96 -0.90 -8.64 1.15
CA ASP A 96 0.31 -7.84 0.98
C ASP A 96 0.25 -7.03 -0.32
N ALA A 97 -0.01 -7.69 -1.46
CA ALA A 97 -0.11 -7.04 -2.75
C ALA A 97 -1.25 -6.00 -2.81
N THR A 98 -2.40 -6.31 -2.21
CA THR A 98 -3.54 -5.37 -2.12
C THR A 98 -3.14 -4.11 -1.36
N LEU A 99 -2.51 -4.27 -0.20
CA LEU A 99 -2.10 -3.17 0.67
C LEU A 99 -0.96 -2.36 0.05
N MET A 100 0.02 -2.99 -0.60
CA MET A 100 1.11 -2.32 -1.31
C MET A 100 0.59 -1.46 -2.46
N CYS A 101 -0.34 -2.00 -3.25
CA CYS A 101 -0.96 -1.27 -4.35
C CYS A 101 -1.78 -0.09 -3.82
N ALA A 102 -2.60 -0.32 -2.79
CA ALA A 102 -3.40 0.71 -2.13
C ALA A 102 -2.56 1.79 -1.43
N TYR A 103 -1.39 1.46 -0.90
CA TYR A 103 -0.45 2.42 -0.32
C TYR A 103 0.05 3.40 -1.39
N ASN A 104 0.43 2.88 -2.57
CA ASN A 104 0.92 3.69 -3.68
C ASN A 104 -0.14 4.60 -4.31
N MET A 105 -1.29 4.03 -4.68
CA MET A 105 -2.28 4.74 -5.48
C MET A 105 -3.41 5.38 -4.65
N GLY A 106 -3.37 5.16 -3.33
CA GLY A 106 -4.43 5.50 -2.38
C GLY A 106 -5.49 4.41 -2.29
N ALA A 107 -6.02 4.21 -1.08
CA ALA A 107 -6.98 3.13 -0.78
C ALA A 107 -8.23 3.17 -1.68
N GLN A 108 -8.80 4.36 -1.89
CA GLN A 108 -9.97 4.51 -2.76
C GLN A 108 -9.64 4.20 -4.22
N GLY A 109 -8.50 4.70 -4.74
CA GLY A 109 -8.09 4.42 -6.12
C GLY A 109 -7.84 2.93 -6.39
N ALA A 110 -7.25 2.23 -5.42
CA ALA A 110 -7.08 0.78 -5.50
C ALA A 110 -8.42 0.04 -5.45
N PHE A 111 -9.31 0.44 -4.53
CA PHE A 111 -10.65 -0.13 -4.45
C PHE A 111 -11.45 0.08 -5.74
N ASP A 112 -11.39 1.26 -6.35
CA ASP A 112 -12.07 1.53 -7.62
C ASP A 112 -11.50 0.69 -8.78
N SER A 113 -10.21 0.33 -8.69
CA SER A 113 -9.52 -0.42 -9.74
C SER A 113 -9.79 -1.92 -9.70
N PHE A 114 -9.83 -2.53 -8.50
CA PHE A 114 -9.96 -3.98 -8.36
C PHE A 114 -10.80 -4.45 -7.16
N GLY A 115 -11.43 -3.54 -6.41
CA GLY A 115 -12.25 -3.87 -5.24
C GLY A 115 -13.46 -4.75 -5.57
N ARG A 116 -14.06 -4.59 -6.76
CA ARG A 116 -15.16 -5.46 -7.22
C ARG A 116 -14.69 -6.91 -7.39
N CYS A 117 -13.53 -7.12 -8.01
CA CYS A 117 -12.94 -8.45 -8.16
C CYS A 117 -12.71 -9.11 -6.79
N LEU A 118 -12.26 -8.36 -5.78
CA LEU A 118 -12.11 -8.89 -4.42
C LEU A 118 -13.46 -9.34 -3.84
N ILE A 119 -14.50 -8.50 -3.94
CA ILE A 119 -15.85 -8.81 -3.44
C ILE A 119 -16.41 -10.08 -4.08
N GLU A 120 -16.22 -10.24 -5.39
CA GLU A 120 -16.66 -11.39 -6.17
C GLU A 120 -15.72 -12.61 -6.04
N ARG A 121 -14.59 -12.46 -5.34
CA ARG A 121 -13.51 -13.46 -5.24
C ARG A 121 -12.94 -13.87 -6.61
N ASP A 122 -13.00 -12.96 -7.58
CA ASP A 122 -12.35 -13.08 -8.88
C ASP A 122 -10.86 -12.73 -8.73
N TRP A 123 -10.08 -13.69 -8.23
CA TRP A 123 -8.66 -13.50 -7.94
C TRP A 123 -7.82 -13.25 -9.18
N GLU A 124 -8.15 -13.92 -10.29
CA GLU A 124 -7.46 -13.71 -11.57
C GLU A 124 -7.78 -12.33 -12.15
N GLY A 125 -9.04 -11.87 -12.05
CA GLY A 125 -9.42 -10.52 -12.43
C GLY A 125 -8.73 -9.48 -11.55
N ALA A 126 -8.63 -9.70 -10.24
CA ALA A 126 -7.90 -8.81 -9.34
C ALA A 126 -6.42 -8.70 -9.72
N GLU A 127 -5.75 -9.83 -9.99
CA GLU A 127 -4.36 -9.86 -10.48
C GLU A 127 -4.17 -9.03 -11.76
N LYS A 128 -5.01 -9.29 -12.78
CA LYS A 128 -4.98 -8.58 -14.06
C LYS A 128 -5.18 -7.07 -13.87
N ARG A 129 -6.11 -6.67 -13.00
CA ARG A 129 -6.38 -5.26 -12.70
C ARG A 129 -5.20 -4.61 -11.97
N ILE A 130 -4.61 -5.26 -10.98
CA ILE A 130 -3.40 -4.77 -10.29
C ILE A 130 -2.31 -4.50 -11.33
N ARG A 131 -2.04 -5.46 -12.22
CA ARG A 131 -0.97 -5.37 -13.24
C ARG A 131 -1.07 -4.13 -14.14
N ILE A 132 -2.28 -3.65 -14.42
CA ILE A 132 -2.51 -2.51 -15.34
C ILE A 132 -2.88 -1.20 -14.62
N SER A 133 -3.00 -1.20 -13.28
CA SER A 133 -3.52 -0.07 -12.53
C SER A 133 -2.47 1.03 -12.32
N ARG A 134 -2.74 2.24 -12.86
CA ARG A 134 -1.90 3.45 -12.69
C ARG A 134 -0.40 3.13 -12.82
N THR A 135 0.00 2.71 -14.02
CA THR A 135 1.39 2.41 -14.38
C THR A 135 2.27 3.66 -14.51
N THR A 136 1.75 4.85 -14.21
CA THR A 136 2.52 6.09 -14.13
C THR A 136 2.23 6.81 -12.82
N GLY A 137 3.25 7.45 -12.26
CA GLY A 137 3.17 8.24 -11.03
C GLY A 137 3.99 9.51 -11.10
N HIS A 138 4.07 10.26 -10.00
CA HIS A 138 4.96 11.41 -9.86
C HIS A 138 5.88 11.22 -8.67
N HIS A 139 7.16 11.56 -8.83
CA HIS A 139 8.14 11.58 -7.75
C HIS A 139 9.05 12.80 -7.94
N ASN A 140 9.13 13.67 -6.93
CA ASN A 140 9.87 14.94 -7.00
C ASN A 140 9.51 15.75 -8.26
N GLY A 141 8.22 15.81 -8.59
CA GLY A 141 7.69 16.54 -9.75
C GLY A 141 7.95 15.91 -11.13
N LYS A 142 8.57 14.73 -11.20
CA LYS A 142 8.81 14.00 -12.46
C LYS A 142 7.86 12.83 -12.61
N VAL A 143 7.41 12.57 -13.85
CA VAL A 143 6.65 11.35 -14.17
C VAL A 143 7.57 10.14 -14.05
N VAL A 144 7.12 9.10 -13.36
CA VAL A 144 7.84 7.83 -13.18
C VAL A 144 7.02 6.66 -13.70
N ASP A 145 7.70 5.66 -14.25
CA ASP A 145 7.09 4.39 -14.68
C ASP A 145 6.93 3.45 -13.48
N LEU A 146 5.70 3.01 -13.24
CA LEU A 146 5.31 2.09 -12.18
C LEU A 146 4.97 0.69 -12.71
N SER A 147 5.14 0.43 -14.01
CA SER A 147 4.80 -0.85 -14.64
C SER A 147 5.51 -2.04 -13.98
N ARG A 148 6.81 -1.90 -13.68
CA ARG A 148 7.57 -2.93 -12.97
C ARG A 148 7.06 -3.17 -11.55
N ARG A 149 6.65 -2.11 -10.84
CA ARG A 149 6.05 -2.21 -9.51
C ARG A 149 4.72 -2.97 -9.58
N ARG A 150 3.85 -2.62 -10.54
CA ARG A 150 2.57 -3.31 -10.76
C ARG A 150 2.74 -4.77 -11.12
N GLN A 151 3.75 -5.10 -11.92
CA GLN A 151 4.14 -6.47 -12.23
C GLN A 151 4.50 -7.24 -10.95
N GLN A 152 5.37 -6.68 -10.10
CA GLN A 152 5.79 -7.31 -8.84
C GLN A 152 4.63 -7.53 -7.87
N GLU A 153 3.74 -6.54 -7.72
CA GLU A 153 2.56 -6.66 -6.87
C GLU A 153 1.58 -7.71 -7.41
N ALA A 154 1.33 -7.75 -8.71
CA ALA A 154 0.50 -8.77 -9.34
C ALA A 154 1.11 -10.18 -9.21
N ASP A 155 2.42 -10.30 -9.36
CA ASP A 155 3.12 -11.58 -9.22
C ASP A 155 3.12 -12.08 -7.77
N LEU A 156 3.22 -11.17 -6.79
CA LEU A 156 3.01 -11.50 -5.37
C LEU A 156 1.58 -11.97 -5.10
N PHE A 157 0.58 -11.28 -5.68
CA PHE A 157 -0.82 -11.66 -5.58
C PHE A 157 -1.07 -13.06 -6.16
N ARG A 158 -0.46 -13.37 -7.31
CA ARG A 158 -0.59 -14.65 -8.03
C ARG A 158 0.19 -15.79 -7.39
N LYS A 159 1.42 -15.58 -6.94
CA LYS A 159 2.22 -16.64 -6.32
C LYS A 159 1.44 -17.29 -5.17
N ALA A 160 0.67 -16.46 -4.47
CA ALA A 160 -0.15 -16.91 -3.37
C ALA A 160 -1.41 -17.71 -3.78
N THR A 161 -1.92 -17.57 -5.01
CA THR A 161 -3.04 -18.40 -5.51
C THR A 161 -2.61 -19.78 -5.98
N LEU A 162 -1.32 -20.02 -6.27
CA LEU A 162 -0.81 -21.31 -6.75
C LEU A 162 -0.45 -22.29 -5.62
N GLU A 163 -0.44 -21.84 -4.37
CA GLU A 163 -0.10 -22.65 -3.19
C GLU A 163 -1.36 -23.10 -2.39
N GLN A 164 -2.56 -22.97 -2.97
CA GLN A 164 -3.85 -23.42 -2.42
C GLN A 164 -4.38 -24.63 -3.17
#